data_AF-A0A352PYE2-F1
#
_entry.id   AF-A0A352PYE2-F1
#
_cell.length_a   1.000
_cell.length_b   1.000
_cell.length_c   1.000
_cell.angle_alpha   90.00
_cell.angle_beta   90.00
_cell.angle_gamma   90.00
#
_symmetry.space_group_name_H-M   'P 1'
#
loop_
_entity.id
_entity.type
_entity.pdbx_description
1 polymer ?
#
loop_
_entity_poly.entity_id
_entity_poly.type
_entity_poly.pdbx_seq_one_letter_code
_entity_poly.pdbx_strand_id
1 'polypeptide(L)'
;QFRLLLQAREMLDERASVPEIQKALGLHEFVANKVCGQAGHFRLATLESIYHKLLEIDEAAKTSRVPLDVSLDTLIVGLTHRQ
;
A
#
# COMPACT_ATOMS: atom_id res chain seq x y z
N GLN A 1 -0.28 5.66 3.43
CA GLN A 1 -0.87 4.37 3.87
C GLN A 1 -0.32 3.16 3.10
N PHE A 2 -0.14 3.19 1.78
CA PHE A 2 0.39 2.04 1.03
C PHE A 2 1.75 1.51 1.51
N ARG A 3 2.66 2.38 1.95
CA ARG A 3 3.92 1.95 2.59
C ARG A 3 3.70 1.04 3.80
N LEU A 4 2.72 1.34 4.64
CA LEU A 4 2.40 0.50 5.81
C LEU A 4 1.81 -0.86 5.40
N LEU A 5 0.97 -0.89 4.35
CA LEU A 5 0.45 -2.14 3.81
C LEU A 5 1.56 -3.00 3.20
N LEU A 6 2.51 -2.37 2.48
CA LEU A 6 3.67 -3.04 1.90
C LEU A 6 4.53 -3.69 2.98
N GLN A 7 4.93 -2.91 4.00
CA GLN A 7 5.73 -3.41 5.12
C GLN A 7 5.02 -4.53 5.89
N ALA A 8 3.72 -4.37 6.17
CA ALA A 8 2.97 -5.41 6.86
C ALA A 8 2.81 -6.68 6.00
N ARG A 9 2.63 -6.56 4.67
CA ARG A 9 2.55 -7.70 3.76
C ARG A 9 3.86 -8.49 3.74
N GLU A 10 4.99 -7.80 3.63
CA GLU A 10 6.33 -8.39 3.67
C GLU A 10 6.53 -9.21 4.95
N MET A 11 6.25 -8.59 6.11
CA MET A 11 6.35 -9.28 7.40
C MET A 11 5.39 -10.46 7.53
N LEU A 12 4.17 -10.37 7.00
CA LEU A 12 3.22 -11.49 6.99
C LEU A 12 3.70 -12.65 6.10
N ASP A 13 4.37 -12.36 4.99
CA ASP A 13 4.99 -13.39 4.12
C ASP A 13 6.16 -14.09 4.84
N GLU A 14 6.87 -13.35 5.69
CA GLU A 14 7.87 -13.86 6.64
C GLU A 14 7.26 -14.56 7.87
N ARG A 15 5.92 -14.70 7.92
CA ARG A 15 5.15 -15.33 9.00
C ARG A 15 5.20 -14.61 10.35
N ALA A 16 5.50 -13.31 10.35
CA ALA A 16 5.39 -12.50 11.55
C ALA A 16 3.93 -12.42 12.03
N SER A 17 3.76 -12.45 13.34
CA SER A 17 2.48 -12.28 14.01
C SER A 17 2.08 -10.81 14.12
N VAL A 18 0.78 -10.54 14.33
CA VAL A 18 0.27 -9.16 14.51
C VAL A 18 0.99 -8.40 15.64
N PRO A 19 1.31 -8.99 16.81
CA PRO A 19 2.10 -8.31 17.85
C PRO A 19 3.52 -7.95 17.41
N GLU A 20 4.19 -8.81 16.63
CA GLU A 20 5.53 -8.53 16.09
C GLU A 20 5.47 -7.37 15.09
N ILE A 21 4.47 -7.36 14.21
CA ILE A 21 4.22 -6.28 13.26
C ILE A 21 3.89 -4.97 13.97
N GLN A 22 3.03 -5.02 15.00
CA GLN A 22 2.69 -3.87 15.82
C GLN A 22 3.94 -3.22 16.41
N LYS A 23 4.82 -4.03 17.00
CA LYS A 23 6.06 -3.58 17.62
C LYS A 23 7.03 -3.02 16.58
N ALA A 24 7.25 -3.73 15.48
CA ALA A 24 8.18 -3.33 14.43
C ALA A 24 7.78 -2.03 13.75
N LEU A 25 6.48 -1.81 13.53
CA LEU A 25 5.94 -0.64 12.85
C LEU A 25 5.50 0.48 13.82
N GLY A 26 5.67 0.31 15.13
CA GLY A 26 5.30 1.30 16.14
C GLY A 26 3.80 1.65 16.15
N LEU A 27 2.94 0.66 15.86
CA LEU A 27 1.50 0.87 15.71
C LEU A 27 0.75 0.66 17.03
N HIS A 28 -0.41 1.32 17.15
CA HIS A 28 -1.40 0.95 18.17
C HIS A 28 -2.08 -0.37 17.77
N GLU A 29 -2.50 -1.17 18.74
CA GLU A 29 -3.09 -2.51 18.54
C GLU A 29 -4.20 -2.55 17.48
N PHE A 30 -5.18 -1.65 17.59
CA PHE A 30 -6.27 -1.52 16.61
C PHE A 30 -5.76 -1.27 15.18
N VAL A 31 -4.74 -0.41 15.04
CA VAL A 31 -4.15 -0.07 13.73
C VAL A 31 -3.38 -1.25 13.17
N ALA A 32 -2.61 -1.96 14.00
CA ALA A 32 -1.89 -3.17 13.59
C ALA A 32 -2.85 -4.25 13.06
N ASN A 33 -3.93 -4.54 13.79
CA ASN A 33 -4.96 -5.49 13.35
C ASN A 33 -5.59 -5.08 12.02
N LYS A 34 -5.96 -3.80 11.88
CA LYS A 34 -6.53 -3.27 10.64
C LYS A 34 -5.56 -3.38 9.46
N VAL A 35 -4.30 -3.00 9.65
CA VAL A 35 -3.27 -3.03 8.61
C VAL A 35 -2.95 -4.47 8.20
N CYS A 36 -2.80 -5.40 9.16
CA CYS A 36 -2.57 -6.81 8.86
C CYS A 36 -3.75 -7.43 8.10
N GLY A 37 -4.98 -7.13 8.53
CA GLY A 37 -6.19 -7.55 7.83
C GLY A 37 -6.22 -7.03 6.39
N GLN A 38 -5.90 -5.76 6.16
CA GLN A 38 -5.86 -5.18 4.82
C GLN A 38 -4.73 -5.77 3.97
N ALA A 39 -3.51 -5.86 4.49
CA ALA A 39 -2.35 -6.43 3.81
C ALA A 39 -2.59 -7.91 3.40
N GLY A 40 -3.38 -8.65 4.18
CA GLY A 40 -3.84 -10.00 3.86
C GLY A 40 -4.51 -10.14 2.48
N HIS A 41 -5.13 -9.07 1.96
CA HIS A 41 -5.87 -9.09 0.69
C HIS A 41 -5.00 -8.82 -0.54
N PHE A 42 -3.73 -8.50 -0.36
CA PHE A 42 -2.82 -8.15 -1.45
C PHE A 42 -1.67 -9.15 -1.55
N ARG A 43 -1.15 -9.32 -2.76
CA ARG A 43 0.18 -9.91 -2.99
C ARG A 43 1.23 -8.81 -2.85
N LEU A 44 2.45 -9.17 -2.42
CA LEU A 44 3.56 -8.22 -2.28
C LEU A 44 3.82 -7.44 -3.58
N ALA A 45 3.94 -8.15 -4.71
CA ALA A 45 4.15 -7.57 -6.03
C ALA A 45 3.06 -6.56 -6.45
N THR A 46 1.81 -6.76 -6.01
CA THR A 46 0.72 -5.80 -6.27
C THR A 46 0.94 -4.50 -5.50
N LEU A 47 1.35 -4.59 -4.22
CA LEU A 47 1.63 -3.41 -3.40
C LEU A 47 2.87 -2.66 -3.90
N GLU A 48 3.91 -3.35 -4.37
CA GLU A 48 5.08 -2.75 -5.01
C GLU A 48 4.70 -1.99 -6.28
N SER A 49 3.90 -2.61 -7.16
CA SER A 49 3.41 -1.94 -8.37
C SER A 49 2.61 -0.68 -8.07
N ILE A 50 1.75 -0.71 -7.03
CA ILE A 50 1.01 0.48 -6.59
C ILE A 50 1.97 1.54 -6.07
N TYR A 51 2.96 1.16 -5.27
CA TYR A 51 3.92 2.10 -4.72
C TYR A 51 4.72 2.81 -5.82
N HIS A 52 5.15 2.09 -6.85
CA HIS A 52 5.81 2.68 -8.02
C HIS A 52 4.88 3.62 -8.81
N LYS A 53 3.63 3.22 -9.08
CA LYS A 53 2.66 4.10 -9.76
C LYS A 53 2.40 5.39 -8.97
N LEU A 54 2.32 5.30 -7.63
CA LEU A 54 2.16 6.49 -6.79
C LEU A 54 3.37 7.44 -6.88
N LEU A 55 4.58 6.89 -7.00
CA LEU A 55 5.79 7.69 -7.21
C LEU A 55 5.75 8.39 -8.58
N GLU A 56 5.41 7.67 -9.65
CA GLU A 56 5.27 8.24 -10.99
C GLU A 56 4.24 9.37 -11.04
N ILE A 57 3.10 9.18 -10.36
CA ILE A 57 2.05 10.19 -10.25
C ILE A 57 2.56 11.44 -9.50
N ASP A 58 3.29 11.28 -8.40
CA ASP A 58 3.86 12.39 -7.63
C ASP A 58 4.88 13.19 -8.45
N GLU A 59 5.75 12.51 -9.21
CA GLU A 59 6.71 13.14 -10.11
C GLU A 59 6.02 13.89 -11.27
N ALA A 60 4.98 13.30 -11.86
CA ALA A 60 4.22 13.89 -12.95
C ALA A 60 3.41 15.13 -12.49
N ALA A 61 2.83 15.07 -11.28
CA ALA A 61 2.12 16.19 -10.68
C ALA A 61 3.06 17.36 -10.39
N LYS A 62 4.28 17.09 -9.89
CA LYS A 62 5.32 18.10 -9.65
C LYS A 62 5.85 18.76 -10.93
N THR A 63 5.60 18.16 -12.09
CA THR A 63 6.03 18.68 -13.41
C THR A 63 4.88 19.25 -14.23
N SER A 64 3.68 19.42 -13.64
CA SER A 64 2.46 19.94 -14.27
C SER A 64 2.06 19.19 -15.55
N ARG A 65 2.41 17.90 -15.67
CA ARG A 65 2.15 17.10 -16.89
C ARG A 65 0.73 16.53 -16.93
N VAL A 66 0.15 16.19 -15.78
CA VAL A 66 -1.21 15.67 -15.64
C VAL A 66 -1.79 16.13 -14.29
N PRO A 67 -3.08 16.51 -14.21
CA PRO A 67 -3.75 16.74 -12.95
C PRO A 67 -3.70 15.51 -12.03
N LEU A 68 -3.39 15.74 -10.75
CA LEU A 68 -3.17 14.69 -9.75
C LEU A 68 -4.44 13.87 -9.48
N ASP A 69 -5.60 14.52 -9.48
CA ASP A 69 -6.92 13.92 -9.30
C ASP A 69 -7.24 12.86 -10.38
N VAL A 70 -7.09 13.22 -11.65
CA VAL A 70 -7.35 12.31 -12.79
C VAL A 70 -6.45 11.07 -12.75
N SER A 71 -5.20 11.25 -12.31
CA SER A 71 -4.21 10.17 -12.22
C SER A 71 -4.55 9.19 -11.08
N LEU A 72 -5.03 9.71 -9.94
CA LEU A 72 -5.48 8.90 -8.82
C LEU A 72 -6.77 8.14 -9.13
N ASP A 73 -7.72 8.74 -9.83
CA ASP A 73 -8.95 8.07 -10.27
C ASP A 73 -8.64 6.86 -11.17
N THR A 74 -7.72 7.05 -12.11
CA THR A 74 -7.26 5.97 -13.01
C THR A 74 -6.60 4.82 -12.22
N LEU A 75 -5.80 5.15 -11.20
CA LEU A 75 -5.21 4.15 -10.31
C LEU A 75 -6.29 3.36 -9.55
N ILE A 76 -7.30 4.03 -8.99
CA ILE A 76 -8.40 3.39 -8.24
C ILE A 76 -9.20 2.43 -9.15
N VAL A 77 -9.51 2.84 -10.38
CA VAL A 77 -10.19 1.98 -11.36
C VAL A 77 -9.34 0.74 -11.69
N GLY A 78 -8.04 0.92 -11.89
CA GLY A 78 -7.12 -0.19 -12.15
C GLY A 78 -6.95 -1.16 -10.97
N LEU A 79 -7.25 -0.73 -9.74
CA LEU A 79 -7.18 -1.57 -8.55
C LEU A 79 -8.48 -2.29 -8.19
N THR A 80 -9.61 -1.78 -8.69
CA THR A 80 -10.92 -2.40 -8.49
C THR A 80 -11.26 -3.42 -9.59
N HIS A 81 -10.67 -3.30 -10.78
CA HIS A 81 -10.70 -4.34 -11.81
C HIS A 81 -9.65 -5.43 -11.53
N ARG A 82 -10.11 -6.58 -11.00
CA ARG A 82 -9.29 -7.81 -10.88
C ARG A 82 -8.73 -8.21 -12.26
N GLN A 83 -7.40 -8.31 -12.35
CA GLN A 83 -6.71 -9.24 -13.26
C GLN A 83 -6.24 -10.46 -12.45
#